data_AF-A0A1W9XF06-F1
#
_entry.id   AF-A0A1W9XF06-F1
#
_cell.length_a   1.000
_cell.length_b   1.000
_cell.length_c   1.000
_cell.angle_alpha   90.00
_cell.angle_beta   90.00
_cell.angle_gamma   90.00
#
_symmetry.space_group_name_H-M   'P 1'
#
loop_
_entity.id
_entity.type
_entity.pdbx_description
1 polymer ?
#
loop_
_entity_poly.entity_id
_entity_poly.type
_entity_poly.pdbx_seq_one_letter_code
_entity_poly.pdbx_strand_id
1 'polypeptide(L)'
;MKAISLTVKTNEMFSFFPMLQHGVMLKTRVGCSVKTLLCENCGVSPAYVEDRIKTIFLDGQPVDDIDTAILRDGSSLALSAAMPGLVGSTFRRGSHLAAFRSTITHQKADTPAQVQDGLITLKLFNLLLRELGPGFLERGVWIGKDTLEDFLKTQPAEFLQQCRMVSADVRETMPDDPANIHFSDAEPLVLLSAILLAPEKQANAAARTESLTVLKSVPGDY
;
A
#
# COMPACT_ATOMS: atom_id res chain seq x y z
N MET A 1 -4.13 3.58 -21.69
CA MET A 1 -4.06 3.74 -20.22
C MET A 1 -3.68 2.38 -19.69
N LYS A 2 -2.39 2.16 -19.46
CA LYS A 2 -1.88 0.85 -19.07
C LYS A 2 -2.24 0.53 -17.63
N ALA A 3 -2.89 -0.62 -17.45
CA ALA A 3 -3.13 -1.21 -16.15
C ALA A 3 -2.36 -2.52 -16.04
N ILE A 4 -1.67 -2.69 -14.93
CA ILE A 4 -0.89 -3.88 -14.57
C ILE A 4 -1.50 -4.44 -13.29
N SER A 5 -1.90 -5.71 -13.34
CA SER A 5 -2.29 -6.46 -12.15
C SER A 5 -1.26 -7.55 -11.89
N LEU A 6 -0.69 -7.55 -10.69
CA LEU A 6 0.27 -8.56 -10.24
C LEU A 6 -0.41 -9.49 -9.25
N THR A 7 -0.29 -10.79 -9.46
CA THR A 7 -0.68 -11.78 -8.47
C THR A 7 0.51 -12.11 -7.59
N VAL A 8 0.41 -11.88 -6.28
CA VAL A 8 1.53 -12.05 -5.32
C VAL A 8 1.11 -12.85 -4.10
N LYS A 9 2.02 -13.63 -3.52
CA LYS A 9 1.76 -14.33 -2.26
C LYS A 9 1.71 -13.34 -1.09
N THR A 10 0.95 -13.66 -0.05
CA THR A 10 0.81 -12.78 1.15
C THR A 10 2.15 -12.43 1.80
N ASN A 11 3.12 -13.35 1.80
CA ASN A 11 4.45 -13.12 2.38
C ASN A 11 5.35 -12.22 1.53
N GLU A 12 5.02 -11.98 0.25
CA GLU A 12 5.79 -11.13 -0.68
C GLU A 12 5.25 -9.68 -0.71
N MET A 13 4.19 -9.39 0.04
CA MET A 13 3.59 -8.05 0.11
C MET A 13 4.58 -6.98 0.61
N PHE A 14 5.57 -7.36 1.42
CA PHE A 14 6.60 -6.46 1.93
C PHE A 14 7.45 -5.84 0.82
N SER A 15 7.54 -6.49 -0.34
CA SER A 15 8.27 -5.99 -1.51
C SER A 15 7.73 -4.64 -1.98
N PHE A 16 6.42 -4.40 -1.86
CA PHE A 16 5.80 -3.12 -2.25
C PHE A 16 5.96 -2.00 -1.22
N PHE A 17 6.50 -2.28 -0.02
CA PHE A 17 6.54 -1.28 1.05
C PHE A 17 7.43 -0.08 0.75
N PRO A 18 8.63 -0.23 0.18
CA PRO A 18 9.44 0.91 -0.21
C PRO A 18 8.69 1.85 -1.17
N MET A 19 7.94 1.29 -2.12
CA MET A 19 7.14 2.07 -3.07
C MET A 19 6.01 2.84 -2.35
N LEU A 20 5.26 2.18 -1.48
CA LEU A 20 4.20 2.81 -0.66
C LEU A 20 4.76 3.88 0.32
N GLN A 21 6.00 3.75 0.76
CA GLN A 21 6.70 4.73 1.60
C GLN A 21 7.14 5.96 0.80
N HIS A 22 7.70 5.77 -0.40
CA HIS A 22 8.12 6.87 -1.27
C HIS A 22 6.91 7.69 -1.73
N GLY A 23 5.82 6.99 -2.05
CA GLY A 23 4.51 7.55 -2.34
C GLY A 23 3.92 6.97 -3.62
N VAL A 24 2.63 6.70 -3.58
CA VAL A 24 1.84 6.25 -4.73
C VAL A 24 0.67 7.20 -4.95
N MET A 25 0.23 7.33 -6.19
CA MET A 25 -0.84 8.26 -6.53
C MET A 25 -2.21 7.59 -6.39
N LEU A 26 -3.19 8.34 -5.87
CA LEU A 26 -4.58 7.91 -5.75
C LEU A 26 -5.47 8.87 -6.52
N LYS A 27 -6.23 8.34 -7.49
CA LYS A 27 -7.27 9.09 -8.17
C LYS A 27 -8.50 9.13 -7.27
N THR A 28 -8.91 10.31 -6.86
CA THR A 28 -9.93 10.50 -5.82
C THR A 28 -10.65 11.83 -5.98
N ARG A 29 -11.71 12.06 -5.20
CA ARG A 29 -12.35 13.37 -5.08
C ARG A 29 -11.54 14.27 -4.17
N VAL A 30 -11.03 15.36 -4.71
CA VAL A 30 -10.36 16.44 -3.97
C VAL A 30 -11.36 17.57 -3.69
N GLY A 31 -10.98 18.55 -2.87
CA GLY A 31 -11.88 19.57 -2.33
C GLY A 31 -12.67 19.11 -1.10
N CYS A 32 -12.35 17.93 -0.56
CA CYS A 32 -12.92 17.40 0.67
C CYS A 32 -11.86 17.34 1.79
N SER A 33 -12.32 17.10 3.02
CA SER A 33 -11.43 16.96 4.17
C SER A 33 -10.66 15.64 4.16
N VAL A 34 -9.51 15.58 4.85
CA VAL A 34 -8.73 14.33 5.02
C VAL A 34 -9.59 13.21 5.59
N LYS A 35 -10.49 13.52 6.54
CA LYS A 35 -11.42 12.54 7.10
C LYS A 35 -12.37 11.97 6.05
N THR A 36 -12.96 12.84 5.24
CA THR A 36 -13.89 12.45 4.16
C THR A 36 -13.18 11.51 3.19
N LEU A 37 -11.98 11.88 2.74
CA LEU A 37 -11.16 11.03 1.90
C LEU A 37 -10.93 9.64 2.53
N LEU A 38 -10.47 9.59 3.77
CA LEU A 38 -10.10 8.32 4.41
C LEU A 38 -11.34 7.42 4.63
N CYS A 39 -12.45 8.00 5.08
CA CYS A 39 -13.64 7.24 5.42
C CYS A 39 -14.47 6.86 4.21
N GLU A 40 -14.76 7.82 3.34
CA GLU A 40 -15.71 7.64 2.24
C GLU A 40 -15.03 7.10 0.98
N ASN A 41 -13.84 7.61 0.64
CA ASN A 41 -13.18 7.22 -0.61
C ASN A 41 -12.25 6.01 -0.41
N CYS A 42 -11.56 5.95 0.73
CA CYS A 42 -10.62 4.87 1.03
C CYS A 42 -11.23 3.72 1.87
N GLY A 43 -12.47 3.88 2.35
CA GLY A 43 -13.19 2.86 3.12
C GLY A 43 -12.57 2.54 4.48
N VAL A 44 -11.77 3.45 5.05
CA VAL A 44 -11.17 3.27 6.37
C VAL A 44 -12.19 3.63 7.44
N SER A 45 -12.41 2.75 8.43
CA SER A 45 -13.44 3.04 9.44
C SER A 45 -13.08 4.29 10.26
N PRO A 46 -14.07 5.12 10.66
CA PRO A 46 -13.81 6.31 11.47
C PRO A 46 -13.06 6.00 12.77
N ALA A 47 -13.41 4.88 13.42
CA ALA A 47 -12.71 4.41 14.62
C ALA A 47 -11.24 4.09 14.35
N TYR A 48 -10.92 3.45 13.22
CA TYR A 48 -9.53 3.17 12.85
C TYR A 48 -8.75 4.47 12.58
N VAL A 49 -9.35 5.45 11.87
CA VAL A 49 -8.71 6.74 11.64
C VAL A 49 -8.37 7.42 12.97
N GLU A 50 -9.29 7.40 13.93
CA GLU A 50 -9.10 8.04 15.24
C GLU A 50 -8.07 7.30 16.11
N ASP A 51 -8.18 5.98 16.19
CA ASP A 51 -7.43 5.16 17.13
C ASP A 51 -6.05 4.77 16.61
N ARG A 52 -5.92 4.58 15.30
CA ARG A 52 -4.71 4.02 14.69
C ARG A 52 -3.90 5.07 13.96
N ILE A 53 -4.49 6.05 13.27
CA ILE A 53 -3.74 7.04 12.49
C ILE A 53 -3.40 8.26 13.37
N LYS A 54 -2.25 8.23 14.04
CA LYS A 54 -1.87 9.29 15.00
C LYS A 54 -1.04 10.42 14.42
N THR A 55 -0.45 10.24 13.25
CA THR A 55 0.35 11.28 12.60
C THR A 55 -0.05 11.39 11.15
N ILE A 56 -0.46 12.59 10.76
CA ILE A 56 -0.90 12.93 9.41
C ILE A 56 -0.13 14.16 8.99
N PHE A 57 0.44 14.11 7.80
CA PHE A 57 0.96 15.29 7.12
C PHE A 57 0.21 15.51 5.81
N LEU A 58 -0.19 16.76 5.58
CA LEU A 58 -0.71 17.24 4.31
C LEU A 58 0.29 18.24 3.76
N ASP A 59 0.83 17.98 2.57
CA ASP A 59 1.80 18.84 1.88
C ASP A 59 3.03 19.16 2.74
N GLY A 60 3.47 18.17 3.52
CA GLY A 60 4.63 18.28 4.43
C GLY A 60 4.33 18.97 5.77
N GLN A 61 3.10 19.45 5.98
CA GLN A 61 2.67 20.11 7.21
C GLN A 61 1.84 19.16 8.09
N PRO A 62 2.08 19.12 9.41
CA PRO A 62 1.27 18.32 10.31
C PRO A 62 -0.19 18.78 10.32
N VAL A 63 -1.11 17.81 10.40
CA VAL A 63 -2.55 18.02 10.50
C VAL A 63 -3.04 17.59 11.88
N ASP A 64 -3.53 18.55 12.66
CA ASP A 64 -4.16 18.27 13.95
C ASP A 64 -5.66 18.03 13.84
N ASP A 65 -6.33 18.75 12.92
CA ASP A 65 -7.76 18.60 12.65
C ASP A 65 -8.00 18.10 11.22
N ILE A 66 -8.41 16.84 11.12
CA ILE A 66 -8.66 16.15 9.85
C ILE A 66 -10.00 16.54 9.20
N ASP A 67 -10.90 17.18 9.95
CA ASP A 67 -12.18 17.66 9.44
C ASP A 67 -12.00 18.98 8.68
N THR A 68 -10.98 19.77 9.00
CA THR A 68 -10.70 21.08 8.37
C THR A 68 -9.52 21.08 7.38
N ALA A 69 -8.67 20.04 7.39
CA ALA A 69 -7.60 19.87 6.41
C ALA A 69 -8.15 19.44 5.05
N ILE A 70 -8.13 20.34 4.07
CA ILE A 70 -8.70 20.12 2.73
C ILE A 70 -7.65 19.65 1.75
N LEU A 71 -7.91 18.51 1.10
CA LEU A 71 -7.07 17.97 0.03
C LEU A 71 -7.33 18.69 -1.29
N ARG A 72 -6.27 18.96 -2.04
CA ARG A 72 -6.33 19.51 -3.40
C ARG A 72 -5.76 18.52 -4.40
N ASP A 73 -6.01 18.81 -5.67
CA ASP A 73 -5.30 18.11 -6.73
C ASP A 73 -3.78 18.33 -6.57
N GLY A 74 -3.00 17.26 -6.69
CA GLY A 74 -1.56 17.24 -6.45
C GLY A 74 -1.14 17.18 -4.98
N SER A 75 -2.07 17.21 -4.00
CA SER A 75 -1.69 17.15 -2.58
C SER A 75 -0.95 15.85 -2.22
N SER A 76 -0.01 15.93 -1.29
CA SER A 76 0.71 14.80 -0.71
C SER A 76 0.23 14.53 0.71
N LEU A 77 -0.38 13.37 0.94
CA LEU A 77 -0.85 12.89 2.22
C LEU A 77 0.06 11.78 2.77
N ALA A 78 0.68 12.00 3.91
CA ALA A 78 1.46 10.99 4.61
C ALA A 78 0.77 10.55 5.90
N LEU A 79 0.64 9.23 6.11
CA LEU A 79 -0.05 8.64 7.25
C LEU A 79 0.89 7.73 8.04
N SER A 80 0.86 7.84 9.37
CA SER A 80 1.59 6.96 10.28
C SER A 80 0.80 6.64 11.55
N ALA A 81 0.98 5.41 12.05
CA ALA A 81 0.23 4.92 13.21
C ALA A 81 0.75 5.48 14.53
N ALA A 82 2.07 5.54 14.66
CA ALA A 82 2.79 6.18 15.75
C ALA A 82 4.23 6.33 15.27
N MET A 83 4.79 7.54 15.35
CA MET A 83 6.23 7.70 15.24
C MET A 83 6.82 7.54 16.65
N PRO A 84 7.84 6.70 16.87
CA PRO A 84 8.56 6.66 18.14
C PRO A 84 9.55 7.84 18.25
N GLY A 85 10.02 8.12 19.46
CA GLY A 85 11.05 9.12 19.73
C GLY A 85 10.56 10.58 19.63
N LEU A 86 11.52 11.51 19.50
CA LEU A 86 11.26 12.97 19.50
C LEU A 86 10.32 13.41 18.37
N VAL A 87 10.43 12.76 17.20
CA VAL A 87 9.54 13.03 16.06
C VAL A 87 8.10 12.65 16.43
N GLY A 88 7.92 11.53 17.12
CA GLY A 88 6.65 11.09 17.68
C GLY A 88 6.05 12.03 18.72
N SER A 89 6.82 12.39 19.73
CA SER A 89 6.34 13.28 20.80
C SER A 89 5.92 14.63 20.25
N THR A 90 6.49 15.05 19.12
CA THR A 90 6.24 16.36 18.56
C THR A 90 5.14 16.31 17.46
N PHE A 91 5.11 15.30 16.56
CA PHE A 91 4.15 15.14 15.42
C PHE A 91 2.94 14.24 15.68
N ARG A 92 2.78 13.68 16.88
CA ARG A 92 1.57 12.95 17.25
C ARG A 92 0.40 13.91 17.48
N ARG A 93 -0.72 13.67 16.80
CA ARG A 93 -1.99 14.39 16.99
C ARG A 93 -2.40 14.34 18.47
N GLY A 94 -2.72 15.50 19.05
CA GLY A 94 -3.10 15.63 20.46
C GLY A 94 -1.93 15.55 21.46
N SER A 95 -0.68 15.71 21.04
CA SER A 95 0.47 15.80 21.95
C SER A 95 0.54 17.14 22.69
N HIS A 96 0.99 17.15 23.95
CA HIS A 96 1.28 18.37 24.72
C HIS A 96 2.36 19.27 24.08
N LEU A 97 3.19 18.72 23.20
CA LEU A 97 4.19 19.49 22.42
C LEU A 97 3.62 20.06 21.11
N ALA A 98 2.35 19.83 20.78
CA ALA A 98 1.68 20.41 19.60
C ALA A 98 1.70 21.95 19.62
N ALA A 99 1.65 22.56 20.82
CA ALA A 99 1.72 24.00 21.02
C ALA A 99 3.01 24.64 20.47
N PHE A 100 4.12 23.88 20.33
CA PHE A 100 5.38 24.38 19.79
C PHE A 100 5.42 24.47 18.25
N ARG A 101 4.28 24.24 17.57
CA ARG A 101 4.18 24.20 16.10
C ARG A 101 3.00 24.98 15.54
N SER A 102 2.41 25.84 16.35
CA SER A 102 1.37 26.78 15.93
C SER A 102 1.80 27.62 14.71
N THR A 103 3.10 27.75 14.44
CA THR A 103 3.68 28.43 13.28
C THR A 103 3.77 27.58 11.99
N ILE A 104 3.56 26.26 12.03
CA ILE A 104 3.85 25.32 10.92
C ILE A 104 2.69 24.36 10.61
N THR A 105 1.57 24.47 11.33
CA THR A 105 0.38 23.65 11.12
C THR A 105 -0.37 24.15 9.90
N HIS A 106 -0.89 23.24 9.08
CA HIS A 106 -1.63 23.61 7.88
C HIS A 106 -2.79 24.54 8.25
N GLN A 107 -2.66 25.82 7.88
CA GLN A 107 -3.68 26.82 8.14
C GLN A 107 -4.82 26.64 7.14
N LYS A 108 -6.04 26.74 7.66
CA LYS A 108 -7.28 26.76 6.90
C LYS A 108 -7.10 27.59 5.64
N ALA A 109 -7.34 26.99 4.48
CA ALA A 109 -7.30 27.75 3.25
C ALA A 109 -8.59 28.58 3.12
N ASP A 110 -8.44 29.88 2.89
CA ASP A 110 -9.55 30.84 2.80
C ASP A 110 -10.41 30.70 1.54
N THR A 111 -10.06 29.81 0.61
CA THR A 111 -10.81 29.60 -0.63
C THR A 111 -11.59 28.29 -0.58
N PRO A 112 -12.91 28.28 -0.79
CA PRO A 112 -13.69 27.05 -0.91
C PRO A 112 -13.16 26.25 -2.11
N ALA A 113 -12.61 25.06 -1.83
CA ALA A 113 -12.19 24.16 -2.89
C ALA A 113 -13.43 23.48 -3.47
N GLN A 114 -13.61 23.59 -4.79
CA GLN A 114 -14.68 22.89 -5.47
C GLN A 114 -14.39 21.38 -5.46
N VAL A 115 -15.38 20.56 -5.14
CA VAL A 115 -15.22 19.10 -5.17
C VAL A 115 -15.08 18.67 -6.62
N GLN A 116 -13.95 18.05 -6.94
CA GLN A 116 -13.63 17.57 -8.29
C GLN A 116 -12.79 16.30 -8.22
N ASP A 117 -12.66 15.59 -9.34
CA ASP A 117 -11.70 14.51 -9.44
C ASP A 117 -10.28 15.09 -9.49
N GLY A 118 -9.36 14.45 -8.77
CA GLY A 118 -7.96 14.84 -8.71
C GLY A 118 -7.07 13.65 -8.39
N LEU A 119 -5.77 13.90 -8.37
CA LEU A 119 -4.72 12.92 -8.12
C LEU A 119 -3.91 13.39 -6.92
N ILE A 120 -3.90 12.59 -5.84
CA ILE A 120 -3.11 12.88 -4.65
C ILE A 120 -1.98 11.86 -4.52
N THR A 121 -0.90 12.22 -3.84
CA THR A 121 0.15 11.26 -3.46
C THR A 121 -0.11 10.75 -2.04
N LEU A 122 -0.29 9.45 -1.86
CA LEU A 122 -0.39 8.79 -0.56
C LEU A 122 0.94 8.17 -0.17
N LYS A 123 1.38 8.41 1.06
CA LYS A 123 2.55 7.78 1.68
C LYS A 123 2.14 7.08 2.96
N LEU A 124 2.52 5.82 3.10
CA LEU A 124 2.24 5.02 4.29
C LEU A 124 3.54 4.74 5.05
N PHE A 125 3.49 4.85 6.38
CA PHE A 125 4.64 4.60 7.24
C PHE A 125 4.28 3.65 8.38
N ASN A 126 5.33 3.04 8.94
CA ASN A 126 5.28 2.18 10.11
C ASN A 126 4.23 1.08 9.96
N LEU A 127 3.36 0.92 10.95
CA LEU A 127 2.36 -0.14 10.99
C LEU A 127 1.28 0.01 9.91
N LEU A 128 1.00 1.24 9.45
CA LEU A 128 -0.02 1.47 8.42
C LEU A 128 0.36 0.89 7.07
N LEU A 129 1.66 0.70 6.78
CA LEU A 129 2.09 -0.02 5.58
C LEU A 129 1.52 -1.44 5.53
N ARG A 130 1.56 -2.14 6.66
CA ARG A 130 1.08 -3.52 6.78
C ARG A 130 -0.44 -3.59 6.81
N GLU A 131 -1.07 -2.62 7.46
CA GLU A 131 -2.52 -2.64 7.71
C GLU A 131 -3.34 -2.07 6.55
N LEU A 132 -2.87 -1.01 5.90
CA LEU A 132 -3.60 -0.34 4.82
C LEU A 132 -3.00 -0.60 3.43
N GLY A 133 -1.69 -0.84 3.33
CA GLY A 133 -0.99 -1.04 2.06
C GLY A 133 -1.64 -2.08 1.15
N PRO A 134 -1.95 -3.30 1.63
CA PRO A 134 -2.62 -4.31 0.83
C PRO A 134 -3.95 -3.84 0.24
N GLY A 135 -4.80 -3.20 1.06
CA GLY A 135 -6.11 -2.73 0.61
C GLY A 135 -6.01 -1.63 -0.45
N PHE A 136 -4.98 -0.77 -0.40
CA PHE A 136 -4.73 0.20 -1.45
C PHE A 136 -4.21 -0.45 -2.74
N LEU A 137 -3.30 -1.42 -2.64
CA LEU A 137 -2.78 -2.13 -3.80
C LEU A 137 -3.83 -3.00 -4.49
N GLU A 138 -4.73 -3.65 -3.74
CA GLU A 138 -5.83 -4.44 -4.30
C GLU A 138 -6.80 -3.57 -5.10
N ARG A 139 -7.10 -2.36 -4.63
CA ARG A 139 -7.94 -1.38 -5.34
C ARG A 139 -7.25 -0.76 -6.56
N GLY A 140 -5.92 -0.79 -6.57
CA GLY A 140 -5.10 -0.17 -7.58
C GLY A 140 -4.61 1.22 -7.17
N VAL A 141 -3.33 1.47 -7.42
CA VAL A 141 -2.65 2.74 -7.20
C VAL A 141 -1.96 3.18 -8.48
N TRP A 142 -1.84 4.49 -8.65
CA TRP A 142 -1.14 5.09 -9.78
C TRP A 142 0.33 5.25 -9.45
N ILE A 143 1.20 4.88 -10.39
CA ILE A 143 2.63 5.02 -10.23
C ILE A 143 3.27 5.52 -11.53
N GLY A 144 4.33 6.31 -11.40
CA GLY A 144 5.16 6.71 -12.53
C GLY A 144 5.79 5.50 -13.20
N LYS A 145 5.81 5.48 -14.53
CA LYS A 145 6.46 4.43 -15.33
C LYS A 145 7.86 4.11 -14.82
N ASP A 146 8.71 5.12 -14.66
CA ASP A 146 10.11 4.94 -14.24
C ASP A 146 10.21 4.33 -12.84
N THR A 147 9.35 4.77 -11.92
CA THR A 147 9.29 4.21 -10.57
C THR A 147 8.85 2.75 -10.57
N LEU A 148 7.93 2.37 -11.45
CA LEU A 148 7.50 0.98 -11.61
C LEU A 148 8.60 0.12 -12.23
N GLU A 149 9.29 0.63 -13.25
CA GLU A 149 10.44 -0.06 -13.86
C GLU A 149 11.55 -0.30 -12.84
N ASP A 150 11.93 0.73 -12.07
CA ASP A 150 12.94 0.62 -11.03
C ASP A 150 12.51 -0.36 -9.93
N PHE A 151 11.24 -0.31 -9.53
CA PHE A 151 10.68 -1.29 -8.60
C PHE A 151 10.87 -2.71 -9.12
N LEU A 152 10.44 -3.02 -10.35
CA LEU A 152 10.54 -4.35 -10.93
C LEU A 152 12.00 -4.82 -11.08
N LYS A 153 12.90 -3.93 -11.51
CA LYS A 153 14.35 -4.23 -11.66
C LYS A 153 15.03 -4.55 -10.33
N THR A 154 14.52 -4.01 -9.22
CA THR A 154 15.07 -4.26 -7.87
C THR A 154 14.49 -5.50 -7.20
N GLN A 155 13.51 -6.17 -7.80
CA GLN A 155 12.90 -7.37 -7.21
C GLN A 155 13.73 -8.64 -7.47
N PRO A 156 13.74 -9.60 -6.54
CA PRO A 156 14.34 -10.92 -6.76
C PRO A 156 13.68 -11.64 -7.95
N ALA A 157 14.46 -12.48 -8.65
CA ALA A 157 13.94 -13.28 -9.76
C ALA A 157 12.77 -14.18 -9.34
N GLU A 158 12.78 -14.69 -8.11
CA GLU A 158 11.71 -15.50 -7.55
C GLU A 158 10.40 -14.73 -7.41
N PHE A 159 10.46 -13.44 -7.08
CA PHE A 159 9.29 -12.57 -7.03
C PHE A 159 8.72 -12.36 -8.43
N LEU A 160 9.58 -12.05 -9.39
CA LEU A 160 9.21 -11.82 -10.78
C LEU A 160 8.59 -13.06 -11.44
N GLN A 161 9.16 -14.24 -11.22
CA GLN A 161 8.63 -15.52 -11.73
C GLN A 161 7.26 -15.88 -11.13
N GLN A 162 6.96 -15.40 -9.92
CA GLN A 162 5.69 -15.64 -9.25
C GLN A 162 4.63 -14.59 -9.58
N CYS A 163 5.05 -13.42 -10.06
CA CYS A 163 4.16 -12.38 -10.52
C CYS A 163 3.52 -12.80 -11.85
N ARG A 164 2.27 -13.25 -11.81
CA ARG A 164 1.44 -13.26 -13.02
C ARG A 164 1.00 -11.84 -13.30
N MET A 165 1.53 -11.27 -14.37
CA MET A 165 1.12 -9.98 -14.85
C MET A 165 -0.05 -10.12 -15.82
N VAL A 166 -1.15 -9.43 -15.52
CA VAL A 166 -2.26 -9.27 -16.46
C VAL A 166 -2.33 -7.80 -16.83
N SER A 167 -2.06 -7.49 -18.10
CA SER A 167 -2.33 -6.15 -18.63
C SER A 167 -3.78 -6.09 -19.10
N ALA A 168 -4.49 -5.04 -18.68
CA ALA A 168 -5.78 -4.69 -19.29
C ALA A 168 -5.54 -3.63 -20.37
N ASP A 169 -4.75 -3.98 -21.38
CA ASP A 169 -4.79 -3.31 -22.69
C ASP A 169 -5.09 -4.41 -23.72
N VAL A 170 -6.26 -4.31 -24.34
CA VAL A 170 -6.82 -5.34 -25.23
C VAL A 170 -5.97 -5.40 -26.50
N ARG A 171 -4.83 -6.13 -26.48
CA ARG A 171 -4.28 -6.96 -27.58
C ARG A 171 -2.81 -7.36 -27.47
N GLU A 172 -2.04 -6.87 -26.51
CA GLU A 172 -0.62 -7.26 -26.43
C GLU A 172 -0.36 -8.03 -25.14
N THR A 173 -0.32 -9.35 -25.27
CA THR A 173 0.36 -10.24 -24.32
C THR A 173 1.80 -9.76 -24.20
N MET A 174 2.11 -9.12 -23.07
CA MET A 174 3.46 -8.77 -22.70
C MET A 174 4.31 -10.02 -22.44
N PRO A 175 5.65 -9.91 -22.55
CA PRO A 175 6.56 -11.04 -22.43
C PRO A 175 6.38 -11.80 -21.10
N ASP A 176 6.72 -13.09 -21.11
CA ASP A 176 6.64 -14.00 -19.94
C ASP A 176 7.49 -13.54 -18.73
N ASP A 177 8.31 -12.49 -18.90
CA ASP A 177 9.20 -11.93 -17.88
C ASP A 177 8.81 -10.48 -17.54
N PRO A 178 8.34 -10.20 -16.31
CA PRO A 178 7.97 -8.85 -15.88
C PRO A 178 9.17 -7.89 -15.72
N ALA A 179 10.43 -8.35 -15.77
CA ALA A 179 11.58 -7.45 -15.82
C ALA A 179 11.80 -6.80 -17.21
N ASN A 180 11.23 -7.37 -18.28
CA ASN A 180 11.45 -6.95 -19.67
C ASN A 180 10.27 -6.15 -20.26
N ILE A 181 9.50 -5.51 -19.39
CA ILE A 181 8.35 -4.70 -19.78
C ILE A 181 8.85 -3.39 -20.39
N HIS A 182 8.57 -3.17 -21.68
CA HIS A 182 8.78 -1.88 -22.33
C HIS A 182 7.49 -1.05 -22.30
N PHE A 183 7.52 0.03 -21.55
CA PHE A 183 6.43 0.99 -21.50
C PHE A 183 6.62 2.06 -22.58
N SER A 184 5.55 2.47 -23.26
CA SER A 184 5.60 3.55 -24.25
C SER A 184 5.67 4.91 -23.55
N ASP A 185 6.38 5.89 -24.11
CA ASP A 185 6.55 7.23 -23.53
C ASP A 185 5.29 8.10 -23.53
N ALA A 186 4.21 7.65 -24.19
CA ALA A 186 2.96 8.39 -24.27
C ALA A 186 2.11 8.36 -22.98
N GLU A 187 2.40 7.46 -22.05
CA GLU A 187 1.62 7.28 -20.81
C GLU A 187 2.54 7.25 -19.59
N PRO A 188 2.75 8.39 -18.90
CA PRO A 188 3.72 8.48 -17.80
C PRO A 188 3.25 7.77 -16.52
N LEU A 189 1.97 7.45 -16.43
CA LEU A 189 1.36 6.82 -15.26
C LEU A 189 0.76 5.46 -15.62
N VAL A 190 1.00 4.49 -14.75
CA VAL A 190 0.49 3.12 -14.85
C VAL A 190 -0.41 2.84 -13.65
N LEU A 191 -1.57 2.22 -13.89
CA LEU A 191 -2.39 1.71 -12.80
C LEU A 191 -1.82 0.36 -12.36
N LEU A 192 -1.27 0.30 -11.15
CA LEU A 192 -0.74 -0.91 -10.56
C LEU A 192 -1.73 -1.45 -9.53
N SER A 193 -2.14 -2.70 -9.68
CA SER A 193 -2.88 -3.44 -8.66
C SER A 193 -2.15 -4.72 -8.26
N ALA A 194 -2.33 -5.16 -7.03
CA ALA A 194 -1.80 -6.43 -6.56
C ALA A 194 -2.90 -7.28 -5.92
N ILE A 195 -3.03 -8.53 -6.36
CA ILE A 195 -3.97 -9.50 -5.80
C ILE A 195 -3.18 -10.45 -4.91
N LEU A 196 -3.59 -10.55 -3.66
CA LEU A 196 -3.01 -11.46 -2.69
C LEU A 196 -3.52 -12.90 -2.91
N LEU A 197 -2.62 -13.80 -3.26
CA LEU A 197 -2.87 -15.24 -3.15
C LEU A 197 -2.80 -15.64 -1.67
N ALA A 198 -3.88 -16.26 -1.20
CA ALA A 198 -3.86 -16.94 0.08
C ALA A 198 -2.71 -17.97 0.09
N PRO A 199 -2.01 -18.15 1.22
CA PRO A 199 -1.01 -19.20 1.32
C PRO A 199 -1.71 -20.53 1.03
N GLU A 200 -1.20 -21.29 0.06
CA GLU A 200 -1.61 -22.69 -0.10
C GLU A 200 -1.42 -23.34 1.26
N LYS A 201 -2.51 -23.87 1.84
CA LYS A 201 -2.38 -24.78 2.99
C LYS A 201 -1.36 -25.83 2.58
N GLN A 202 -0.24 -25.90 3.28
CA GLN A 202 0.74 -26.99 3.16
C GLN A 202 0.04 -28.32 3.48
N ALA A 203 -0.67 -28.87 2.51
CA ALA A 203 -1.28 -30.18 2.54
C ALA A 203 -0.31 -31.18 1.91
N ASN A 204 0.85 -31.38 2.55
CA ASN A 204 1.62 -32.64 2.55
C ASN A 204 3.04 -32.41 3.09
N ALA A 205 3.28 -32.80 4.34
CA ALA A 205 4.62 -33.22 4.79
C ALA A 205 4.62 -34.04 6.10
N ALA A 206 3.47 -34.40 6.69
CA ALA A 206 3.43 -35.10 7.99
C ALA A 206 2.74 -36.49 7.98
N ALA A 207 2.28 -37.00 6.82
CA ALA A 207 1.52 -38.27 6.76
C ALA A 207 2.25 -39.43 6.07
N ARG A 208 3.59 -39.40 5.94
CA ARG A 208 4.35 -40.50 5.31
C ARG A 208 5.53 -41.05 6.11
N THR A 209 5.55 -40.82 7.42
CA THR A 209 6.56 -41.42 8.32
C THR A 209 5.97 -42.34 9.39
N GLU A 210 4.70 -42.73 9.29
CA GLU A 210 4.05 -43.68 10.22
C GLU A 210 3.43 -44.90 9.51
N SER A 211 4.15 -45.54 8.59
CA SER A 211 3.74 -46.86 8.08
C SER A 211 4.90 -47.86 7.92
N LEU A 212 6.03 -47.65 8.60
CA LEU A 212 7.18 -48.57 8.51
C LEU A 212 7.74 -49.09 9.84
N THR A 213 7.04 -48.89 10.97
CA THR A 213 7.58 -49.32 12.29
C THR A 213 6.73 -50.32 13.08
N VAL A 214 5.58 -50.78 12.58
CA VAL A 214 4.78 -51.78 13.33
C VAL A 214 4.33 -52.91 12.41
N LEU A 215 5.18 -53.94 12.30
CA LEU A 215 4.84 -55.36 12.45
C LEU A 215 6.10 -56.20 12.22
N LYS A 216 7.07 -56.06 13.14
CA LYS A 216 7.89 -57.22 13.53
C LYS A 216 7.05 -58.04 14.49
N SER A 217 6.48 -59.14 14.03
CA SER A 217 5.93 -60.19 14.91
C SER A 217 6.26 -61.57 14.34
N VAL A 218 7.30 -62.17 14.95
CA VAL A 218 7.49 -63.60 15.31
C VAL A 218 7.20 -64.69 14.27
N PRO A 219 8.19 -65.51 13.87
CA PRO A 219 7.92 -66.87 13.39
C PRO A 219 7.92 -67.83 14.59
N GLY A 220 6.79 -68.49 14.83
CA GLY A 220 6.67 -69.64 15.73
C GLY A 220 6.68 -70.95 14.93
N ASP A 221 7.59 -71.83 15.32
CA ASP A 221 7.58 -73.30 15.31
C ASP A 221 6.74 -74.05 14.25
N TYR A 222 7.44 -74.76 13.36
CA TYR A 222 7.26 -76.19 13.05
C TYR A 222 8.59 -76.79 12.55
#